data_AF-A0A8T2YQQ7-F1
#
_entry.id   AF-A0A8T2YQQ7-F1
#
_cell.length_a   1.000
_cell.length_b   1.000
_cell.length_c   1.000
_cell.angle_alpha   90.00
_cell.angle_beta   90.00
_cell.angle_gamma   90.00
#
_symmetry.space_group_name_H-M   'P 1'
#
loop_
_entity.id
_entity.type
_entity.pdbx_description
1 polymer ?
#
loop_
_entity_poly.entity_id
_entity_poly.type
_entity_poly.pdbx_seq_one_letter_code
_entity_poly.pdbx_strand_id
1 'polypeptide(L)'
;MLEGDTGCSVWPSSLYLSEFVLSFPDIFSNKSCFEVGSGVGLVGICLSHVKASQVILSDGDLSTLSNMKLNLKLNQLSAETDVLERFGEDPNTVKAEMYNKSKVKCFHLPWESATESELEEYLPDIILGADVIYDPSCLPHLLRVLVILLKQKKAYTQTWEESCEGRLQDAEHINVNGASEGKSLFAHDIQCVNIQNGNRTDPCQVEELHGGSSVARLMKCPVAYIASVIRNIDTFNCFLKLAEEANLVIADITEALVPLNLLPYMQSYNRSSIRLFTVKCK
;
A
#
# COMPACT_ATOMS: atom_id res chain seq x y z
N MET A 1 0.27 22.85 -22.51
CA MET A 1 -0.98 22.08 -22.62
C MET A 1 -0.53 20.69 -23.01
N LEU A 2 -0.58 19.72 -22.09
CA LEU A 2 -0.26 18.34 -22.45
C LEU A 2 -1.36 17.89 -23.43
N GLU A 3 -0.98 17.37 -24.59
CA GLU A 3 -1.93 16.72 -25.49
C GLU A 3 -2.58 15.57 -24.71
N GLY A 4 -3.91 15.42 -24.82
CA GLY A 4 -4.72 14.56 -23.95
C GLY A 4 -4.38 13.07 -24.08
N ASP A 5 -3.33 12.64 -23.39
CA ASP A 5 -2.95 11.25 -23.18
C ASP A 5 -3.68 10.65 -21.95
N THR A 6 -3.51 9.35 -21.75
CA THR A 6 -4.10 8.62 -20.61
C THR A 6 -3.58 9.12 -19.25
N GLY A 7 -2.39 9.74 -19.22
CA GLY A 7 -1.73 10.28 -18.03
C GLY A 7 -2.22 11.65 -17.58
N CYS A 8 -3.11 12.27 -18.35
CA CYS A 8 -3.74 13.55 -18.01
C CYS A 8 -5.17 13.40 -17.44
N SER A 9 -5.70 12.18 -17.38
CA SER A 9 -7.08 11.92 -16.96
C SER A 9 -7.17 11.22 -15.60
N VAL A 10 -8.18 11.59 -14.82
CA VAL A 10 -8.58 10.84 -13.63
C VAL A 10 -9.53 9.72 -14.07
N TRP A 11 -9.12 8.47 -13.88
CA TRP A 11 -9.93 7.30 -14.22
C TRP A 11 -10.88 6.91 -13.07
N PRO A 12 -12.06 6.33 -13.35
CA PRO A 12 -13.01 5.89 -12.32
C PRO A 12 -12.39 5.00 -11.24
N SER A 13 -11.53 4.05 -11.63
CA SER A 13 -10.83 3.17 -10.69
C SER A 13 -9.88 3.92 -9.76
N SER A 14 -9.29 5.04 -10.22
CA SER A 14 -8.44 5.91 -9.40
C SER A 14 -9.27 6.68 -8.37
N LEU A 15 -10.45 7.19 -8.76
CA LEU A 15 -11.41 7.79 -7.82
C LEU A 15 -11.83 6.79 -6.74
N TYR A 16 -12.16 5.56 -7.13
CA TYR A 16 -12.57 4.51 -6.20
C TYR A 16 -11.45 4.12 -5.24
N LEU A 17 -10.22 3.98 -5.75
CA LEU A 17 -9.08 3.66 -4.91
C LEU A 17 -8.72 4.82 -3.95
N SER A 18 -8.91 6.07 -4.37
CA SER A 18 -8.81 7.25 -3.51
C SER A 18 -9.89 7.29 -2.42
N GLU A 19 -11.15 6.99 -2.76
CA GLU A 19 -12.22 6.82 -1.77
C GLU A 19 -11.87 5.71 -0.78
N PHE A 20 -11.33 4.57 -1.24
CA PHE A 20 -10.88 3.47 -0.41
C PHE A 20 -9.78 3.91 0.58
N VAL A 21 -8.74 4.60 0.10
CA VAL A 21 -7.66 5.14 0.95
C VAL A 21 -8.21 6.07 2.04
N LEU A 22 -9.10 6.99 1.68
CA LEU A 22 -9.67 7.96 2.61
C LEU A 22 -10.69 7.34 3.57
N SER A 23 -11.35 6.24 3.18
CA SER A 23 -12.34 5.54 4.01
C SER A 23 -11.70 4.64 5.06
N PHE A 24 -10.49 4.14 4.80
CA PHE A 24 -9.80 3.20 5.67
C PHE A 24 -8.36 3.66 5.99
N PRO A 25 -8.18 4.85 6.60
CA PRO A 25 -6.87 5.43 6.84
C PRO A 25 -5.94 4.53 7.67
N ASP A 26 -6.49 3.72 8.59
CA ASP A 26 -5.71 2.82 9.44
C ASP A 26 -4.98 1.71 8.67
N ILE A 27 -5.44 1.37 7.46
CA ILE A 27 -4.75 0.43 6.59
C ILE A 27 -3.42 1.03 6.10
N PHE A 28 -3.39 2.34 5.82
CA PHE A 28 -2.30 3.02 5.12
C PHE A 28 -1.44 3.88 6.03
N SER A 29 -1.96 4.30 7.20
CA SER A 29 -1.24 5.17 8.11
C SER A 29 0.06 4.51 8.58
N ASN A 30 1.15 5.27 8.54
CA ASN A 30 2.52 4.80 8.83
C ASN A 30 3.00 3.64 7.93
N LYS A 31 2.32 3.31 6.83
CA LYS A 31 2.75 2.30 5.85
C LYS A 31 3.52 2.93 4.71
N SER A 32 4.50 2.18 4.22
CA SER A 32 5.16 2.46 2.96
C SER A 32 4.31 1.93 1.81
N CYS A 33 3.95 2.82 0.89
CA CYS A 33 3.02 2.54 -0.20
C CYS A 33 3.71 2.74 -1.55
N PHE A 34 3.47 1.83 -2.49
CA PHE A 34 3.98 1.90 -3.86
C PHE A 34 2.82 1.79 -4.84
N GLU A 35 2.58 2.82 -5.65
CA GLU A 35 1.55 2.81 -6.68
C GLU A 35 2.16 2.51 -8.06
N VAL A 36 1.69 1.45 -8.71
CA VAL A 36 2.02 1.11 -10.11
C VAL A 36 1.03 1.79 -11.05
N GLY A 37 1.53 2.50 -12.07
CA GLY A 37 0.67 3.19 -13.05
C GLY A 37 -0.13 4.34 -12.42
N SER A 38 0.56 5.25 -11.73
CA SER A 38 -0.08 6.29 -10.91
C SER A 38 -0.77 7.39 -11.71
N GLY A 39 -0.48 7.53 -13.02
CA GLY A 39 -1.11 8.53 -13.88
C GLY A 39 -0.97 9.94 -13.33
N VAL A 40 -2.09 10.59 -13.04
CA VAL A 40 -2.13 11.96 -12.48
C VAL A 40 -1.68 12.06 -11.01
N GLY A 41 -1.54 10.93 -10.29
CA GLY A 41 -1.05 10.87 -8.91
C GLY A 41 -2.10 11.07 -7.81
N LEU A 42 -3.40 10.94 -8.13
CA LEU A 42 -4.49 11.22 -7.19
C LEU A 42 -4.47 10.30 -5.96
N VAL A 43 -4.27 9.01 -6.13
CA VAL A 43 -4.22 8.03 -5.03
C VAL A 43 -3.02 8.34 -4.12
N GLY A 44 -1.86 8.65 -4.70
CA GLY A 44 -0.70 9.17 -3.99
C GLY A 44 -0.96 10.37 -3.10
N ILE A 45 -1.74 11.34 -3.57
CA ILE A 45 -2.15 12.51 -2.78
C ILE A 45 -2.99 12.06 -1.57
N CYS A 46 -3.96 11.14 -1.79
CA CYS A 46 -4.76 10.59 -0.70
C CYS A 46 -3.93 9.80 0.32
N LEU A 47 -2.94 9.01 -0.13
CA LEU A 47 -2.02 8.27 0.73
C LEU A 47 -1.20 9.21 1.61
N SER A 48 -0.72 10.32 1.04
CA SER A 48 -0.03 11.36 1.79
C SER A 48 -0.94 11.99 2.85
N HIS A 49 -2.20 12.27 2.49
CA HIS A 49 -3.20 12.83 3.40
C HIS A 49 -3.50 11.93 4.61
N VAL A 50 -3.57 10.61 4.41
CA VAL A 50 -3.77 9.64 5.50
C VAL A 50 -2.48 9.26 6.24
N LYS A 51 -1.40 10.03 6.03
CA LYS A 51 -0.11 9.90 6.72
C LYS A 51 0.56 8.55 6.47
N ALA A 52 0.54 8.06 5.23
CA ALA A 52 1.48 7.02 4.80
C ALA A 52 2.92 7.50 5.06
N SER A 53 3.77 6.61 5.58
CA SER A 53 5.14 6.97 5.98
C SER A 53 6.04 7.24 4.76
N GLN A 54 5.75 6.59 3.65
CA GLN A 54 6.41 6.78 2.36
C GLN A 54 5.42 6.47 1.24
N VAL A 55 5.42 7.28 0.19
CA VAL A 55 4.58 7.09 -0.99
C VAL A 55 5.47 7.13 -2.23
N ILE A 56 5.55 6.02 -2.94
CA ILE A 56 6.24 5.94 -4.23
C ILE A 56 5.17 5.89 -5.32
N LEU A 57 5.20 6.85 -6.23
CA LEU A 57 4.31 6.93 -7.37
C LEU A 57 5.10 6.64 -8.63
N SER A 58 4.64 5.70 -9.44
CA SER A 58 5.38 5.25 -10.61
C SER A 58 4.54 5.24 -11.88
N ASP A 59 5.16 5.65 -12.98
CA ASP A 59 4.53 5.60 -14.31
C ASP A 59 5.58 5.34 -15.39
N GLY A 60 5.20 4.67 -16.46
CA GLY A 60 6.08 4.32 -17.58
C GLY A 60 6.30 5.48 -18.56
N ASP A 61 5.42 6.48 -18.55
CA ASP A 61 5.50 7.64 -19.44
C ASP A 61 6.09 8.88 -18.76
N LEU A 62 7.10 9.50 -19.38
CA LEU A 62 7.81 10.66 -18.81
C LEU A 62 6.95 11.94 -18.79
N SER A 63 6.06 12.10 -19.77
CA SER A 63 5.08 13.20 -19.82
C SER A 63 4.12 13.11 -18.64
N THR A 64 3.59 11.91 -18.41
CA THR A 64 2.72 11.57 -17.28
C THR A 64 3.42 11.80 -15.95
N LEU A 65 4.67 11.35 -15.82
CA LEU A 65 5.48 11.60 -14.61
C LEU A 65 5.68 13.10 -14.35
N SER A 66 5.89 13.90 -15.40
CA SER A 66 6.03 15.35 -15.29
C SER A 66 4.72 16.01 -14.85
N ASN A 67 3.59 15.56 -15.41
CA ASN A 67 2.25 16.00 -15.01
C ASN A 67 1.95 15.65 -13.54
N MET A 68 2.27 14.43 -13.13
CA MET A 68 2.12 13.95 -11.76
C MET A 68 2.91 14.83 -10.78
N LYS A 69 4.18 15.14 -11.09
CA LYS A 69 5.00 16.06 -10.26
C LYS A 69 4.36 17.44 -10.13
N LEU A 70 3.80 17.97 -11.22
CA LEU A 70 3.05 19.24 -11.17
C LEU A 70 1.81 19.14 -10.28
N ASN A 71 1.03 18.06 -10.39
CA ASN A 71 -0.15 17.83 -9.57
C ASN A 71 0.20 17.71 -8.08
N LEU A 72 1.28 17.01 -7.74
CA LEU A 72 1.80 16.93 -6.36
C LEU A 72 2.13 18.33 -5.83
N LYS A 73 2.85 19.13 -6.62
CA LYS A 73 3.20 20.51 -6.26
C LYS A 73 1.97 21.39 -6.03
N LEU A 74 0.94 21.25 -6.86
CA LEU A 74 -0.35 21.96 -6.69
C LEU A 74 -1.07 21.54 -5.39
N ASN A 75 -0.86 20.30 -4.95
CA ASN A 75 -1.37 19.77 -3.68
C ASN A 75 -0.38 19.97 -2.50
N GLN A 76 0.62 20.84 -2.65
CA GLN A 76 1.62 21.18 -1.61
C GLN A 76 2.49 19.99 -1.16
N LEU A 77 2.53 18.93 -1.97
CA LEU A 77 3.42 17.79 -1.81
C LEU A 77 4.69 18.04 -2.64
N SER A 78 5.82 18.23 -1.96
CA SER A 78 7.12 18.36 -2.63
C SER A 78 7.70 16.97 -2.82
N ALA A 79 7.97 16.59 -4.08
CA ALA A 79 8.79 15.43 -4.35
C ALA A 79 10.23 15.70 -3.84
N GLU A 80 10.93 14.68 -3.33
CA GLU A 80 12.27 14.83 -2.73
C GLU A 80 13.27 15.62 -3.59
N THR A 81 13.13 15.59 -4.93
CA THR A 81 14.00 16.33 -5.85
C THR A 81 13.89 17.85 -5.70
N ASP A 82 12.73 18.37 -5.28
CA ASP A 82 12.47 19.83 -5.17
C ASP A 82 13.06 20.45 -3.89
N VAL A 83 13.45 19.63 -2.91
CA VAL A 83 13.92 20.12 -1.60
C VAL A 83 15.37 20.62 -1.69
N LEU A 84 16.17 20.05 -2.59
CA LEU A 84 17.56 20.45 -2.80
C LEU A 84 17.72 21.85 -3.41
N GLU A 85 16.69 22.36 -4.10
CA GLU A 85 16.75 23.67 -4.78
C GLU A 85 16.28 24.84 -3.90
N ARG A 86 15.74 24.58 -2.70
CA ARG A 86 15.12 25.61 -1.84
C ARG A 86 15.93 25.99 -0.60
N PHE A 87 17.22 25.66 -0.52
CA PHE A 87 18.02 25.94 0.67
C PHE A 87 18.41 27.42 0.79
N GLY A 88 17.50 28.21 1.37
CA GLY A 88 17.72 29.56 1.87
C GLY A 88 17.05 29.86 3.22
N GLU A 89 16.53 28.85 3.93
CA GLU A 89 15.73 29.02 5.16
C GLU A 89 16.38 28.43 6.42
N ASP A 90 15.96 28.93 7.59
CA ASP A 90 16.48 28.64 8.94
C ASP A 90 16.54 27.12 9.25
N PRO A 91 17.71 26.59 9.67
CA PRO A 91 17.91 25.17 9.99
C PRO A 91 16.93 24.55 11.00
N ASN A 92 16.33 25.34 11.89
CA ASN A 92 15.37 24.83 12.88
C ASN A 92 13.95 24.68 12.33
N THR A 93 13.53 25.54 11.40
CA THR A 93 12.24 25.42 10.70
C THR A 93 12.27 24.23 9.73
N VAL A 94 13.39 24.05 9.03
CA VAL A 94 13.63 22.93 8.10
C VAL A 94 13.51 21.57 8.81
N LYS A 95 13.99 21.45 10.06
CA LYS A 95 13.91 20.17 10.80
C LYS A 95 12.49 19.79 11.22
N ALA A 96 11.66 20.76 11.62
CA ALA A 96 10.28 20.51 12.03
C ALA A 96 9.38 20.18 10.83
N GLU A 97 9.58 20.86 9.70
CA GLU A 97 8.85 20.61 8.46
C GLU A 97 9.24 19.28 7.81
N MET A 98 10.53 18.91 7.88
CA MET A 98 11.04 17.64 7.33
C MET A 98 10.59 16.42 8.14
N TYR A 99 10.23 16.59 9.43
CA TYR A 99 9.75 15.50 10.30
C TYR A 99 8.24 15.22 10.12
N ASN A 100 7.47 16.16 9.58
CA ASN A 100 6.01 16.05 9.40
C ASN A 100 5.57 15.84 7.94
N LYS A 101 6.50 15.80 6.98
CA LYS A 101 6.15 15.63 5.56
C LYS A 101 6.24 14.17 5.16
N SER A 102 5.10 13.59 4.76
CA SER A 102 5.08 12.28 4.08
C SER A 102 6.01 12.33 2.86
N LYS A 103 6.92 11.34 2.77
CA LYS A 103 7.92 11.27 1.71
C LYS A 103 7.27 10.74 0.44
N VAL A 104 6.76 11.66 -0.39
CA VAL A 104 6.25 11.33 -1.72
C VAL A 104 7.40 11.39 -2.72
N LYS A 105 7.61 10.32 -3.49
CA LYS A 105 8.59 10.29 -4.59
C LYS A 105 7.91 9.85 -5.89
N CYS A 106 8.35 10.43 -7.00
CA CYS A 106 7.96 10.01 -8.34
C CYS A 106 9.09 9.17 -8.95
N PHE A 107 8.75 8.03 -9.53
CA PHE A 107 9.68 7.06 -10.09
C PHE A 107 9.28 6.71 -11.53
N HIS A 108 10.19 6.86 -12.48
CA HIS A 108 9.94 6.43 -13.86
C HIS A 108 10.08 4.91 -13.92
N LEU A 109 8.99 4.22 -14.28
CA LEU A 109 8.95 2.74 -14.29
C LEU A 109 8.18 2.21 -15.49
N PRO A 110 8.83 2.10 -16.67
CA PRO A 110 8.29 1.31 -17.77
C PRO A 110 8.31 -0.17 -17.37
N TRP A 111 7.14 -0.81 -17.27
CA TRP A 111 7.03 -2.18 -16.77
C TRP A 111 7.83 -3.18 -17.60
N GLU A 112 7.92 -2.95 -18.91
CA GLU A 112 8.60 -3.80 -19.90
C GLU A 112 10.10 -3.94 -19.61
N SER A 113 10.73 -2.84 -19.18
CA SER A 113 12.16 -2.78 -18.87
C SER A 113 12.46 -2.88 -17.37
N ALA A 114 11.42 -2.97 -16.53
CA ALA A 114 11.59 -2.96 -15.09
C ALA A 114 12.46 -4.13 -14.58
N THR A 115 13.43 -3.83 -13.72
CA THR A 115 14.40 -4.77 -13.17
C THR A 115 14.11 -5.11 -11.71
N GLU A 116 14.63 -6.22 -11.22
CA GLU A 116 14.48 -6.59 -9.81
C GLU A 116 15.27 -5.65 -8.90
N SER A 117 16.51 -5.33 -9.27
CA SER A 117 17.41 -4.47 -8.49
C SER A 117 16.89 -3.06 -8.25
N GLU A 118 16.13 -2.47 -9.19
CA GLU A 118 15.57 -1.13 -9.00
C GLU A 118 14.34 -1.14 -8.07
N LEU A 119 13.63 -2.27 -7.96
CA LEU A 119 12.38 -2.40 -7.21
C LEU A 119 12.61 -2.94 -5.79
N GLU A 120 13.69 -3.70 -5.58
CA GLU A 120 14.08 -4.25 -4.27
C GLU A 120 14.39 -3.20 -3.20
N GLU A 121 14.75 -1.98 -3.61
CA GLU A 121 15.07 -0.90 -2.68
C GLU A 121 13.83 -0.37 -1.92
N TYR A 122 12.63 -0.47 -2.51
CA TYR A 122 11.46 0.22 -1.98
C TYR A 122 10.76 -0.52 -0.83
N LEU A 123 10.82 -1.86 -0.80
CA LEU A 123 10.26 -2.71 0.27
C LEU A 123 8.85 -2.29 0.72
N PRO A 124 7.86 -2.05 -0.16
CA PRO A 124 6.58 -1.47 0.26
C PRO A 124 5.81 -2.41 1.18
N ASP A 125 5.08 -1.86 2.14
CA ASP A 125 4.07 -2.61 2.92
C ASP A 125 2.80 -2.83 2.10
N ILE A 126 2.48 -1.86 1.23
CA ILE A 126 1.27 -1.86 0.41
C ILE A 126 1.61 -1.47 -1.03
N ILE A 127 1.11 -2.23 -1.98
CA ILE A 127 1.14 -1.89 -3.40
C ILE A 127 -0.27 -1.45 -3.82
N LEU A 128 -0.38 -0.46 -4.70
CA LEU A 128 -1.65 0.05 -5.22
C LEU A 128 -1.62 0.08 -6.75
N GLY A 129 -2.76 -0.12 -7.39
CA GLY A 129 -2.91 0.06 -8.82
C GLY A 129 -4.35 0.38 -9.20
N ALA A 130 -4.56 1.39 -10.03
CA ALA A 130 -5.87 1.80 -10.50
C ALA A 130 -5.98 1.63 -12.03
N ASP A 131 -6.91 0.79 -12.46
CA ASP A 131 -7.17 0.46 -13.88
C ASP A 131 -5.94 -0.05 -14.65
N VAL A 132 -5.00 -0.73 -13.98
CA VAL A 132 -3.76 -1.27 -14.57
C VAL A 132 -3.95 -2.57 -15.38
N ILE A 133 -5.15 -3.15 -15.36
CA ILE A 133 -5.50 -4.41 -16.07
C ILE A 133 -6.29 -4.06 -17.34
N TYR A 134 -5.62 -3.47 -18.34
CA TYR A 134 -6.28 -2.94 -19.54
C TYR A 134 -5.81 -3.57 -20.86
N ASP A 135 -4.52 -3.90 -21.00
CA ASP A 135 -3.93 -4.46 -22.21
C ASP A 135 -3.26 -5.82 -21.90
N PRO A 136 -3.69 -6.92 -22.54
CA PRO A 136 -3.07 -8.24 -22.37
C PRO A 136 -1.55 -8.27 -22.57
N SER A 137 -1.01 -7.41 -23.45
CA SER A 137 0.43 -7.35 -23.73
C SER A 137 1.25 -6.77 -22.57
N CYS A 138 0.65 -5.91 -21.76
CA CYS A 138 1.29 -5.34 -20.58
C CYS A 138 1.26 -6.28 -19.36
N LEU A 139 0.33 -7.26 -19.32
CA LEU A 139 0.09 -8.08 -18.13
C LEU A 139 1.31 -8.89 -17.67
N PRO A 140 2.10 -9.57 -18.54
CA PRO A 140 3.29 -10.28 -18.09
C PRO A 140 4.29 -9.36 -17.36
N HIS A 141 4.41 -8.12 -17.84
CA HIS A 141 5.31 -7.11 -17.26
C HIS A 141 4.77 -6.58 -15.94
N LEU A 142 3.47 -6.27 -15.87
CA LEU A 142 2.79 -5.88 -14.63
C LEU A 142 2.94 -6.96 -13.55
N LEU A 143 2.69 -8.23 -13.89
CA LEU A 143 2.81 -9.34 -12.95
C LEU A 143 4.25 -9.50 -12.44
N ARG A 144 5.26 -9.35 -13.30
CA ARG A 144 6.66 -9.36 -12.87
C ARG A 144 6.95 -8.27 -11.84
N VAL A 145 6.49 -7.04 -12.07
CA VAL A 145 6.63 -5.93 -11.11
C VAL A 145 5.93 -6.26 -9.79
N LEU A 146 4.68 -6.73 -9.83
CA LEU A 146 3.94 -7.11 -8.63
C LEU A 146 4.64 -8.23 -7.84
N VAL A 147 5.17 -9.26 -8.52
CA VAL A 147 5.89 -10.35 -7.88
C VAL A 147 7.14 -9.84 -7.15
N ILE A 148 7.92 -8.97 -7.79
CA ILE A 148 9.14 -8.42 -7.18
C ILE A 148 8.78 -7.63 -5.91
N LEU A 149 7.77 -6.76 -5.98
CA LEU A 149 7.35 -5.94 -4.84
C LEU A 149 6.68 -6.76 -3.72
N LEU A 150 5.89 -7.80 -4.06
CA LEU A 150 5.18 -8.64 -3.08
C LEU A 150 6.09 -9.64 -2.35
N LYS A 151 7.23 -10.02 -2.93
CA LYS A 151 8.19 -10.97 -2.30
C LYS A 151 8.98 -10.36 -1.14
N GLN A 152 9.00 -9.04 -1.03
CA GLN A 152 9.86 -8.30 -0.10
C GLN A 152 9.27 -8.31 1.32
N LYS A 153 9.88 -9.04 2.27
CA LYS A 153 9.38 -9.11 3.66
C LYS A 153 10.02 -8.04 4.55
N LYS A 154 9.20 -7.32 5.32
CA LYS A 154 9.65 -6.36 6.33
C LYS A 154 9.55 -6.94 7.74
N ALA A 155 10.65 -6.84 8.48
CA ALA A 155 10.71 -7.18 9.90
C ALA A 155 10.17 -6.02 10.74
N TYR A 156 9.16 -6.30 11.56
CA TYR A 156 8.68 -5.36 12.57
C TYR A 156 9.10 -5.84 13.96
N THR A 157 9.68 -4.94 14.74
CA THR A 157 9.90 -5.14 16.18
C THR A 157 8.67 -4.65 16.92
N GLN A 158 7.89 -5.56 17.52
CA GLN A 158 6.92 -5.19 18.54
C GLN A 158 7.65 -5.08 19.87
N THR A 159 7.72 -3.87 20.42
CA THR A 159 7.92 -3.68 21.86
C THR A 159 6.55 -3.90 22.51
N TRP A 160 6.38 -5.04 23.18
CA TRP A 160 5.29 -5.21 24.13
C TRP A 160 5.62 -4.31 25.32
N GLU A 161 4.99 -3.14 25.41
CA GLU A 161 4.87 -2.49 26.71
C GLU A 161 3.83 -3.30 27.48
N GLU A 162 4.30 -4.19 28.36
CA GLU A 162 3.46 -4.76 29.41
C GLU A 162 3.00 -3.60 30.31
N SER A 163 1.84 -3.01 30.00
CA SER A 163 1.10 -2.23 30.99
C SER A 163 0.40 -3.21 31.93
N CYS A 164 1.19 -3.88 32.76
CA CYS A 164 0.74 -4.53 33.97
C CYS A 164 1.15 -3.64 35.14
N GLU A 165 0.32 -2.67 35.52
CA GLU A 165 0.25 -2.18 36.89
C GLU A 165 -0.95 -1.23 37.07
N GLY A 166 -1.99 -1.71 37.76
CA GLY A 166 -3.20 -0.92 38.00
C GLY A 166 -4.27 -1.57 38.85
N ARG A 167 -3.88 -2.21 39.97
CA ARG A 167 -4.67 -2.50 41.21
C ARG A 167 -6.14 -2.91 41.06
N LEU A 168 -6.39 -4.18 41.39
CA LEU A 168 -7.63 -4.63 42.02
C LEU A 168 -7.91 -3.83 43.30
N GLN A 169 -9.03 -3.11 43.33
CA GLN A 169 -9.82 -2.87 44.53
C GLN A 169 -11.31 -3.00 44.18
N ASP A 170 -12.05 -3.63 45.09
CA ASP A 170 -13.39 -4.18 44.96
C ASP A 170 -14.55 -3.16 44.84
N ALA A 171 -15.63 -3.63 44.19
CA ALA A 171 -17.06 -3.24 44.29
C ALA A 171 -17.48 -1.81 43.84
N GLU A 172 -18.59 -1.55 43.15
CA GLU A 172 -19.95 -2.08 43.23
C GLU A 172 -20.72 -2.04 41.89
N HIS A 173 -21.78 -2.83 41.82
CA HIS A 173 -22.80 -2.94 40.77
C HIS A 173 -23.38 -1.62 40.24
N ILE A 174 -23.35 -1.41 38.91
CA ILE A 174 -24.49 -0.85 38.16
C ILE A 174 -24.60 -1.57 36.80
N ASN A 175 -25.77 -2.19 36.59
CA ASN A 175 -26.19 -2.81 35.34
C ASN A 175 -26.99 -1.79 34.52
N VAL A 176 -26.56 -1.44 33.30
CA VAL A 176 -27.46 -1.02 32.22
C VAL A 176 -26.92 -1.47 30.85
N ASN A 177 -27.80 -2.14 30.14
CA ASN A 177 -27.69 -2.76 28.82
C ASN A 177 -27.15 -1.88 27.67
N GLY A 178 -26.37 -2.53 26.79
CA GLY A 178 -26.61 -2.52 25.34
C GLY A 178 -25.79 -1.55 24.49
N ALA A 179 -24.62 -2.00 24.00
CA ALA A 179 -23.98 -1.41 22.84
C ALA A 179 -23.20 -2.45 22.03
N SER A 180 -23.45 -2.41 20.73
CA SER A 180 -22.90 -3.15 19.58
C SER A 180 -21.45 -3.67 19.69
N GLU A 181 -21.28 -4.97 19.47
CA GLU A 181 -19.98 -5.58 19.14
C GLU A 181 -19.51 -5.10 17.76
N GLY A 182 -18.58 -4.15 17.73
CA GLY A 182 -17.67 -3.95 16.61
C GLY A 182 -16.45 -4.84 16.80
N LYS A 183 -16.51 -6.10 16.35
CA LYS A 183 -15.33 -6.98 16.32
C LYS A 183 -14.40 -6.52 15.20
N SER A 184 -13.24 -5.99 15.60
CA SER A 184 -12.10 -5.74 14.72
C SER A 184 -11.66 -7.06 14.06
N LEU A 185 -11.95 -7.20 12.78
CA LEU A 185 -11.64 -8.35 11.94
C LEU A 185 -10.34 -8.09 11.16
N PHE A 186 -9.21 -7.83 11.82
CA PHE A 186 -7.91 -7.78 11.13
C PHE A 186 -6.80 -8.40 11.96
N ALA A 187 -6.85 -9.73 12.08
CA ALA A 187 -5.76 -10.56 12.57
C ALA A 187 -5.66 -11.85 11.73
N HIS A 188 -5.49 -11.71 10.42
CA HIS A 188 -5.03 -12.80 9.56
C HIS A 188 -3.90 -12.23 8.68
N ASP A 189 -2.84 -13.02 8.47
CA ASP A 189 -1.55 -12.69 7.79
C ASP A 189 -0.37 -12.31 8.70
N ILE A 190 -0.29 -12.89 9.90
CA ILE A 190 0.89 -12.82 10.78
C ILE A 190 1.71 -14.09 10.59
N GLN A 191 2.88 -13.99 9.94
CA GLN A 191 3.86 -15.08 9.91
C GLN A 191 4.96 -14.80 10.95
N CYS A 192 4.85 -15.45 12.11
CA CYS A 192 5.89 -15.39 13.14
C CYS A 192 7.10 -16.22 12.69
N VAL A 193 8.29 -15.61 12.66
CA VAL A 193 9.55 -16.33 12.43
C VAL A 193 10.41 -16.18 13.67
N ASN A 194 10.67 -17.30 14.37
CA ASN A 194 11.65 -17.34 15.45
C ASN A 194 13.04 -17.27 14.83
N ILE A 195 13.77 -16.17 15.07
CA ILE A 195 15.16 -16.05 14.65
C ILE A 195 16.03 -16.75 15.70
N GLN A 196 16.36 -18.02 15.44
CA GLN A 196 17.52 -18.64 16.06
C GLN A 196 18.78 -18.13 15.33
N ASN A 197 19.81 -17.75 16.09
CA ASN A 197 21.10 -17.38 15.50
C ASN A 197 21.75 -18.61 14.84
N GLY A 198 21.66 -18.69 13.51
CA GLY A 198 22.64 -19.28 12.60
C GLY A 198 22.84 -20.81 12.61
N ASN A 199 22.12 -21.53 11.75
CA ASN A 199 22.63 -22.19 10.53
C ASN A 199 21.54 -23.11 9.97
N ARG A 200 21.39 -23.13 8.64
CA ARG A 200 20.44 -24.02 7.96
C ARG A 200 20.76 -25.49 8.25
N THR A 201 19.87 -26.16 8.96
CA THR A 201 19.46 -27.56 8.72
C THR A 201 18.13 -27.81 9.46
N ASP A 202 17.10 -28.16 8.70
CA ASP A 202 15.89 -28.84 9.19
C ASP A 202 16.11 -30.37 9.00
N PRO A 203 15.48 -31.31 9.74
CA PRO A 203 14.54 -31.16 10.84
C PRO A 203 14.85 -32.02 12.10
N CYS A 204 14.16 -31.70 13.21
CA CYS A 204 13.97 -32.54 14.41
C CYS A 204 15.22 -32.92 15.22
N GLN A 205 15.55 -32.12 16.24
CA GLN A 205 15.76 -32.57 17.62
C GLN A 205 15.88 -31.35 18.55
N VAL A 206 15.07 -31.34 19.60
CA VAL A 206 15.09 -30.32 20.65
C VAL A 206 16.15 -30.73 21.66
N GLU A 207 17.18 -29.90 21.85
CA GLU A 207 17.92 -29.86 23.10
C GLU A 207 17.81 -28.46 23.69
N GLU A 208 17.14 -28.38 24.84
CA GLU A 208 16.98 -27.16 25.64
C GLU A 208 18.31 -26.79 26.31
N LEU A 209 18.72 -25.54 26.15
CA LEU A 209 19.61 -24.87 27.09
C LEU A 209 19.03 -23.50 27.46
N HIS A 210 18.96 -23.28 28.77
CA HIS A 210 18.32 -22.17 29.45
C HIS A 210 18.79 -20.77 29.03
N GLY A 211 17.83 -19.84 28.97
CA GLY A 211 18.04 -18.42 29.26
C GLY A 211 18.25 -17.51 28.04
N GLY A 212 17.18 -16.89 27.56
CA GLY A 212 17.26 -15.75 26.63
C GLY A 212 15.88 -15.30 26.16
N SER A 213 15.51 -14.05 26.48
CA SER A 213 14.28 -13.42 26.00
C SER A 213 14.22 -13.46 24.48
N SER A 214 13.33 -14.28 23.92
CA SER A 214 13.13 -14.41 22.48
C SER A 214 12.29 -13.22 21.98
N VAL A 215 12.94 -12.23 21.35
CA VAL A 215 12.23 -11.16 20.64
C VAL A 215 11.66 -11.77 19.35
N ALA A 216 10.38 -12.17 19.38
CA ALA A 216 9.68 -12.62 18.18
C ALA A 216 9.61 -11.48 17.17
N ARG A 217 10.23 -11.64 15.99
CA ARG A 217 10.10 -10.67 14.91
C ARG A 217 8.89 -11.03 14.08
N LEU A 218 7.93 -10.13 14.02
CA LEU A 218 6.78 -10.28 13.15
C LEU A 218 7.18 -9.87 11.74
N MET A 219 7.18 -10.83 10.82
CA MET A 219 7.33 -10.54 9.40
C MET A 219 5.95 -10.25 8.84
N LYS A 220 5.75 -9.04 8.32
CA LYS A 220 4.54 -8.71 7.59
C LYS A 220 4.84 -8.80 6.10
N CYS A 221 4.06 -9.60 5.38
CA CYS A 221 4.13 -9.67 3.93
C CYS A 221 3.40 -8.46 3.33
N PRO A 222 3.92 -7.89 2.23
CA PRO A 222 3.21 -6.85 1.49
C PRO A 222 1.89 -7.38 0.92
N VAL A 223 0.97 -6.46 0.68
CA VAL A 223 -0.31 -6.74 0.00
C VAL A 223 -0.53 -5.70 -1.09
N ALA A 224 -1.02 -6.12 -2.25
CA ALA A 224 -1.47 -5.18 -3.28
C ALA A 224 -2.98 -4.99 -3.23
N TYR A 225 -3.43 -3.75 -3.45
CA TYR A 225 -4.83 -3.41 -3.71
C TYR A 225 -4.98 -2.89 -5.13
N ILE A 226 -5.78 -3.57 -5.95
CA ILE A 226 -6.02 -3.18 -7.35
C ILE A 226 -7.50 -2.86 -7.53
N ALA A 227 -7.81 -1.62 -7.91
CA ALA A 227 -9.14 -1.23 -8.34
C ALA A 227 -9.20 -1.24 -9.87
N SER A 228 -10.22 -1.87 -10.47
CA SER A 228 -10.35 -1.88 -11.93
C SER A 228 -11.79 -2.03 -12.40
N VAL A 229 -12.10 -1.44 -13.56
CA VAL A 229 -13.30 -1.77 -14.32
C VAL A 229 -12.98 -2.96 -15.23
N ILE A 230 -13.70 -4.07 -15.11
CA ILE A 230 -13.56 -5.21 -16.01
C ILE A 230 -14.26 -4.88 -17.34
N ARG A 231 -13.51 -4.27 -18.27
CA ARG A 231 -14.02 -3.87 -19.60
C ARG A 231 -14.05 -5.04 -20.57
N ASN A 232 -13.08 -5.94 -20.46
CA ASN A 232 -12.94 -7.14 -21.27
C ASN A 232 -12.64 -8.32 -20.34
N ILE A 233 -13.51 -9.32 -20.36
CA ILE A 233 -13.40 -10.49 -19.48
C ILE A 233 -12.21 -11.38 -19.85
N ASP A 234 -11.82 -11.45 -21.13
CA ASP A 234 -10.67 -12.23 -21.58
C ASP A 234 -9.36 -11.62 -21.10
N THR A 235 -9.24 -10.29 -21.12
CA THR A 235 -8.09 -9.58 -20.52
C THR A 235 -7.99 -9.88 -19.03
N PHE A 236 -9.11 -9.83 -18.31
CA PHE A 236 -9.13 -10.13 -16.89
C PHE A 236 -8.81 -11.60 -16.59
N ASN A 237 -9.34 -12.54 -17.38
CA ASN A 237 -9.01 -13.96 -17.26
C ASN A 237 -7.53 -14.25 -17.56
N CYS A 238 -6.93 -13.53 -18.52
CA CYS A 238 -5.49 -13.58 -18.77
C CYS A 238 -4.70 -13.14 -17.54
N PHE A 239 -5.11 -12.04 -16.90
CA PHE A 239 -4.52 -11.57 -15.65
C PHE A 239 -4.60 -12.61 -14.53
N LEU A 240 -5.78 -13.22 -14.32
CA LEU A 240 -5.96 -14.27 -13.31
C LEU A 240 -5.04 -15.48 -13.56
N LYS A 241 -4.95 -15.93 -14.82
CA LYS A 241 -4.09 -17.04 -15.21
C LYS A 241 -2.61 -16.75 -14.95
N LEU A 242 -2.13 -15.58 -15.39
CA LEU A 242 -0.73 -15.18 -15.17
C LEU A 242 -0.41 -15.02 -13.68
N ALA A 243 -1.35 -14.52 -12.89
CA ALA A 243 -1.19 -14.40 -11.44
C ALA A 243 -1.08 -15.79 -10.78
N GLU A 244 -1.89 -16.76 -11.20
CA GLU A 244 -1.80 -18.13 -10.69
C GLU A 244 -0.46 -18.78 -11.01
N GLU A 245 0.01 -18.65 -12.26
CA GLU A 245 1.33 -19.12 -12.72
C GLU A 245 2.49 -18.46 -11.94
N ALA A 246 2.30 -17.21 -11.51
CA ALA A 246 3.25 -16.45 -10.70
C ALA A 246 3.17 -16.74 -9.18
N ASN A 247 2.36 -17.72 -8.76
CA ASN A 247 2.09 -18.04 -7.34
C ASN A 247 1.51 -16.86 -6.54
N LEU A 248 0.67 -16.06 -7.18
CA LEU A 248 -0.12 -15.03 -6.52
C LEU A 248 -1.54 -15.54 -6.26
N VAL A 249 -2.14 -15.04 -5.19
CA VAL A 249 -3.57 -15.20 -4.86
C VAL A 249 -4.25 -13.87 -5.10
N ILE A 250 -5.35 -13.90 -5.85
CA ILE A 250 -6.22 -12.75 -6.08
C ILE A 250 -7.54 -13.03 -5.36
N ALA A 251 -8.00 -12.07 -4.56
CA ALA A 251 -9.31 -12.12 -3.92
C ALA A 251 -10.10 -10.85 -4.22
N ASP A 252 -11.35 -10.99 -4.65
CA ASP A 252 -12.30 -9.88 -4.77
C ASP A 252 -12.81 -9.51 -3.37
N ILE A 253 -12.52 -8.27 -2.96
CA ILE A 253 -12.91 -7.72 -1.66
C ILE A 253 -13.90 -6.56 -1.81
N THR A 254 -14.51 -6.39 -3.00
CA THR A 254 -15.41 -5.27 -3.32
C THR A 254 -16.53 -5.11 -2.29
N GLU A 255 -17.15 -6.22 -1.89
CA GLU A 255 -18.24 -6.23 -0.92
C GLU A 255 -17.77 -6.26 0.54
N ALA A 256 -16.52 -6.69 0.78
CA ALA A 256 -15.96 -6.78 2.14
C ALA A 256 -15.45 -5.42 2.64
N LEU A 257 -14.92 -4.60 1.74
CA LEU A 257 -14.38 -3.28 2.02
C LEU A 257 -15.01 -2.23 1.10
N VAL A 258 -16.24 -1.82 1.44
CA VAL A 258 -17.00 -0.82 0.68
C VAL A 258 -16.55 0.59 1.10
N PRO A 259 -15.94 1.39 0.21
CA PRO A 259 -15.56 2.76 0.53
C PRO A 259 -16.76 3.67 0.74
N LEU A 260 -16.57 4.75 1.50
CA LEU A 260 -17.50 5.87 1.55
C LEU A 260 -17.70 6.47 0.15
N ASN A 261 -18.93 6.93 -0.14
CA ASN A 261 -19.22 7.68 -1.36
C ASN A 261 -18.90 9.16 -1.13
N LEU A 262 -17.67 9.56 -1.45
CA LEU A 262 -17.18 10.92 -1.24
C LEU A 262 -17.51 11.85 -2.42
N LEU A 263 -17.89 11.28 -3.58
CA LEU A 263 -18.25 12.01 -4.79
C LEU A 263 -19.70 11.73 -5.26
N PRO A 264 -20.71 11.90 -4.38
CA PRO A 264 -22.08 11.44 -4.66
C PRO A 264 -22.76 12.17 -5.82
N TYR A 265 -22.25 13.33 -6.22
CA TYR A 265 -22.82 14.14 -7.30
C TYR A 265 -22.11 13.93 -8.66
N MET A 266 -21.05 13.13 -8.71
CA MET A 266 -20.30 12.86 -9.93
C MET A 266 -20.99 11.76 -10.76
N GLN A 267 -22.01 12.13 -11.53
CA GLN A 267 -22.87 11.16 -12.24
C GLN A 267 -22.14 10.28 -13.27
N SER A 268 -20.99 10.73 -13.80
CA SER A 268 -20.16 9.94 -14.72
C SER A 268 -19.33 8.85 -14.03
N TYR A 269 -19.23 8.90 -12.70
CA TYR A 269 -18.47 7.96 -11.88
C TYR A 269 -19.38 6.83 -11.40
N ASN A 270 -19.49 5.78 -12.20
CA ASN A 270 -20.25 4.59 -11.83
C ASN A 270 -19.44 3.68 -10.89
N ARG A 271 -19.69 3.81 -9.58
CA ARG A 271 -19.01 3.02 -8.54
C ARG A 271 -19.27 1.51 -8.67
N SER A 272 -20.48 1.12 -9.10
CA SER A 272 -20.86 -0.30 -9.14
C SER A 272 -20.19 -1.10 -10.26
N SER A 273 -19.55 -0.44 -11.22
CA SER A 273 -18.77 -1.11 -12.26
C SER A 273 -17.32 -1.42 -11.86
N ILE A 274 -16.88 -0.95 -10.70
CA ILE A 274 -15.50 -1.08 -10.24
C ILE A 274 -15.41 -2.24 -9.27
N ARG A 275 -14.36 -3.04 -9.44
CA ARG A 275 -14.00 -4.12 -8.52
C ARG A 275 -12.71 -3.78 -7.80
N LEU A 276 -12.63 -4.17 -6.53
CA LEU A 276 -11.45 -4.02 -5.68
C LEU A 276 -10.90 -5.41 -5.36
N PHE A 277 -9.63 -5.63 -5.70
CA PHE A 277 -8.95 -6.89 -5.50
C PHE A 277 -7.79 -6.74 -4.53
N THR A 278 -7.54 -7.76 -3.72
CA THR A 278 -6.24 -7.94 -3.06
C THR A 278 -5.39 -8.92 -3.85
N VAL A 279 -4.09 -8.64 -3.97
CA VAL A 279 -3.09 -9.58 -4.51
C VAL A 279 -2.02 -9.86 -3.45
N LYS A 280 -1.72 -11.14 -3.20
CA LYS A 280 -0.74 -11.60 -2.21
C LYS A 280 0.08 -12.76 -2.78
N CYS A 281 1.28 -12.99 -2.26
CA CYS A 281 1.99 -14.25 -2.51
C CYS A 281 1.28 -15.41 -1.81
N LYS A 282 1.25 -16.58 -2.46
CA LYS A 282 0.82 -17.86 -1.85
C LYS A 282 1.74 -18.28 -0.70
#